data_AF-A0AAN8EX47-F1
#
_entry.id   AF-A0AAN8EX47-F1
#
_cell.length_a   1.000
_cell.length_b   1.000
_cell.length_c   1.000
_cell.angle_alpha   90.00
_cell.angle_beta   90.00
_cell.angle_gamma   90.00
#
_symmetry.space_group_name_H-M   'P 1'
#
loop_
_entity.id
_entity.type
_entity.pdbx_description
1 polymer ?
#
loop_
_entity_poly.entity_id
_entity_poly.type
_entity_poly.pdbx_seq_one_letter_code
_entity_poly.pdbx_strand_id
1 'polypeptide(L)'
;MGNGMSSTPAKRAAHGCRECSVPRNTATTAATTTKKPLVNKCETKQHDCDPNAICRDELNGYQCQCPVGFADSSPDPSKPGRVCVQLVNECETKQHDCDPKAICR
;
A
#
# COMPACT_ATOMS: atom_id res chain seq x y z
N MET A 1 -25.55 23.12 23.01
CA MET A 1 -26.62 22.69 22.07
C MET A 1 -25.98 22.59 20.69
N GLY A 2 -26.08 21.42 20.03
CA GLY A 2 -25.37 21.07 18.79
C GLY A 2 -24.41 19.89 19.02
N ASN A 3 -24.89 18.65 19.15
CA ASN A 3 -25.17 17.66 18.10
C ASN A 3 -23.95 17.48 17.18
N GLY A 4 -23.19 16.38 17.21
CA GLY A 4 -23.63 14.99 17.30
C GLY A 4 -23.33 14.31 15.97
N MET A 5 -22.04 14.17 15.62
CA MET A 5 -21.62 13.37 14.46
C MET A 5 -21.64 11.89 14.84
N SER A 6 -22.82 11.31 14.67
CA SER A 6 -23.04 9.87 14.59
C SER A 6 -22.39 9.35 13.31
N SER A 7 -21.27 8.65 13.44
CA SER A 7 -20.72 7.81 12.38
C SER A 7 -20.95 6.34 12.73
N THR A 8 -22.05 5.78 12.26
CA THR A 8 -22.12 4.37 11.88
C THR A 8 -22.01 4.32 10.34
N PRO A 9 -21.71 3.19 9.67
CA PRO A 9 -21.50 1.82 10.15
C PRO A 9 -20.22 1.16 9.56
N ALA A 10 -19.58 0.26 10.30
CA ALA A 10 -18.68 -0.73 9.68
C ALA A 10 -18.86 -2.09 10.35
N LYS A 11 -19.68 -2.89 9.67
CA LYS A 11 -19.98 -4.29 9.88
C LYS A 11 -18.72 -5.06 10.32
N ARG A 12 -18.75 -5.62 11.53
CA ARG A 12 -17.78 -6.62 11.96
C ARG A 12 -17.92 -7.83 11.03
N ALA A 13 -16.80 -8.17 10.41
CA ALA A 13 -16.67 -9.24 9.45
C ALA A 13 -17.15 -10.57 10.04
N ALA A 14 -17.94 -11.29 9.24
CA ALA A 14 -18.35 -12.65 9.52
C ALA A 14 -17.12 -13.55 9.66
N HIS A 15 -16.96 -14.15 10.84
CA HIS A 15 -16.19 -15.37 11.01
C HIS A 15 -16.96 -16.50 10.31
N GLY A 16 -16.31 -17.24 9.41
CA GLY A 16 -16.92 -18.49 8.91
C GLY A 16 -16.48 -18.88 7.51
N CYS A 17 -15.38 -19.64 7.46
CA CYS A 17 -14.88 -20.42 6.35
C CYS A 17 -15.98 -20.87 5.35
N ARG A 18 -15.87 -20.45 4.09
CA ARG A 18 -16.73 -20.93 3.00
C ARG A 18 -15.98 -22.05 2.27
N GLU A 19 -16.37 -23.27 2.61
CA GLU A 19 -16.30 -24.50 1.78
C GLU A 19 -14.92 -25.22 1.72
N CYS A 20 -14.72 -26.16 2.63
CA CYS A 20 -13.92 -27.35 2.38
C CYS A 20 -14.77 -28.34 1.57
N SER A 21 -14.39 -28.67 0.32
CA SER A 21 -14.72 -29.95 -0.35
C SER A 21 -13.95 -30.17 -1.66
N VAL A 22 -13.41 -31.40 -1.74
CA VAL A 22 -12.81 -32.21 -2.83
C VAL A 22 -11.38 -31.94 -3.35
N PRO A 23 -10.59 -33.00 -3.62
CA PRO A 23 -9.28 -32.89 -4.24
C PRO A 23 -9.48 -32.64 -5.74
N ARG A 24 -9.21 -31.42 -6.19
CA ARG A 24 -8.97 -31.17 -7.61
C ARG A 24 -7.49 -30.99 -7.82
N ASN A 25 -6.84 -32.09 -8.19
CA ASN A 25 -5.65 -32.06 -9.02
C ASN A 25 -6.06 -31.42 -10.36
N THR A 26 -6.13 -30.10 -10.40
CA THR A 26 -6.01 -29.35 -11.64
C THR A 26 -4.67 -28.67 -11.55
N ALA A 27 -3.68 -29.29 -12.19
CA ALA A 27 -2.49 -28.62 -12.66
C ALA A 27 -2.93 -27.50 -13.61
N THR A 28 -3.35 -26.38 -13.04
CA THR A 28 -3.35 -25.11 -13.75
C THR A 28 -2.10 -24.41 -13.28
N THR A 29 -0.97 -24.89 -13.81
CA THR A 29 0.17 -24.01 -14.01
C THR A 29 -0.34 -22.91 -14.94
N ALA A 30 -0.97 -21.89 -14.37
CA ALA A 30 -1.11 -20.60 -15.01
C ALA A 30 0.31 -20.02 -15.06
N ALA A 31 1.15 -20.60 -15.90
CA ALA A 31 2.23 -19.88 -16.50
C ALA A 31 1.55 -18.84 -17.39
N THR A 32 1.23 -17.70 -16.78
CA THR A 32 0.85 -16.48 -17.47
C THR A 32 1.97 -16.22 -18.47
N THR A 33 1.72 -16.54 -19.73
CA THR A 33 2.63 -16.31 -20.85
C THR A 33 3.14 -14.89 -20.75
N THR A 34 4.44 -14.81 -20.43
CA THR A 34 5.17 -13.60 -20.12
C THR A 34 5.25 -12.73 -21.37
N LYS A 35 4.22 -11.93 -21.63
CA LYS A 35 4.46 -10.64 -22.31
C LYS A 35 5.13 -9.76 -21.26
N LYS A 36 6.45 -9.89 -21.09
CA LYS A 36 7.20 -8.87 -20.35
C LYS A 36 7.20 -7.61 -21.23
N PRO A 37 7.00 -6.42 -20.67
CA PRO A 37 7.23 -5.20 -21.44
C PRO A 37 8.66 -5.22 -22.02
N LEU A 38 8.83 -4.70 -23.23
CA LEU A 38 10.11 -4.69 -23.96
C LEU A 38 11.21 -3.93 -23.22
N VAL A 39 10.85 -3.02 -22.31
CA VAL A 39 11.78 -2.27 -21.46
C VAL A 39 11.32 -2.35 -20.02
N ASN A 40 12.19 -2.86 -19.14
CA ASN A 40 11.95 -2.84 -17.71
C ASN A 40 12.40 -1.50 -17.14
N LYS A 41 11.45 -0.60 -16.90
CA LYS A 41 11.76 0.75 -16.43
C LYS A 41 12.34 0.76 -15.01
N CYS A 42 12.02 -0.24 -14.18
CA CYS A 42 12.56 -0.43 -12.84
C CYS A 42 14.05 -0.84 -12.86
N GLU A 43 14.45 -1.69 -13.82
CA GLU A 43 15.85 -2.11 -13.99
C GLU A 43 16.68 -1.01 -14.66
N THR A 44 16.12 -0.32 -15.66
CA THR A 44 16.82 0.74 -16.37
C THR A 44 16.85 2.07 -15.63
N LYS A 45 16.28 2.14 -14.41
CA LYS A 45 16.11 3.36 -13.61
C LYS A 45 15.43 4.51 -14.36
N GLN A 46 14.65 4.19 -15.40
CA GLN A 46 13.81 5.13 -16.13
C GLN A 46 12.42 5.21 -15.48
N HIS A 47 12.42 5.48 -14.18
CA HIS A 47 11.24 5.67 -13.35
C HIS A 47 11.51 6.82 -12.39
N ASP A 48 10.43 7.43 -11.94
CA ASP A 48 10.36 8.54 -10.98
C ASP A 48 9.73 8.09 -9.66
N CYS A 49 9.68 6.77 -9.39
CA CYS A 49 9.33 6.24 -8.07
C CYS A 49 10.22 6.84 -6.97
N ASP A 50 9.66 7.00 -5.78
CA ASP A 50 10.42 7.33 -4.57
C ASP A 50 11.55 6.30 -4.37
N PRO A 51 12.74 6.70 -3.89
CA PRO A 51 13.83 5.77 -3.59
C PRO A 51 13.45 4.65 -2.62
N ASN A 52 12.47 4.90 -1.73
CA ASN A 52 11.94 3.91 -0.80
C ASN A 52 10.72 3.15 -1.36
N ALA A 53 10.20 3.52 -2.53
CA ALA A 53 9.08 2.83 -3.15
C ALA A 53 9.51 1.51 -3.82
N ILE A 54 8.58 0.57 -3.83
CA ILE A 54 8.67 -0.66 -4.61
C ILE A 54 8.26 -0.35 -6.04
N CYS A 55 9.20 -0.48 -6.99
CA CYS A 55 8.91 -0.38 -8.42
C CYS A 55 8.49 -1.75 -8.97
N ARG A 56 7.32 -1.78 -9.63
CA ARG A 56 6.81 -2.94 -10.37
C ARG A 56 6.71 -2.61 -11.85
N ASP A 57 7.39 -3.39 -12.65
CA ASP A 57 7.34 -3.31 -14.10
C ASP A 57 6.04 -3.95 -14.61
N GLU A 58 5.24 -3.20 -15.36
CA GLU A 58 3.95 -3.63 -15.88
C GLU A 58 3.97 -3.68 -17.41
N LEU A 59 3.11 -4.51 -17.99
CA LEU A 59 2.91 -4.63 -19.44
C LEU A 59 2.80 -3.29 -20.18
N ASN A 60 2.14 -2.31 -19.55
CA ASN A 60 1.90 -0.99 -20.11
C ASN A 60 2.68 0.13 -19.37
N GLY A 61 3.81 -0.19 -18.73
CA GLY A 61 4.64 0.79 -18.06
C GLY A 61 5.25 0.30 -16.75
N TYR A 62 5.10 1.08 -15.69
CA TYR A 62 5.61 0.77 -14.37
C TYR A 62 4.67 1.38 -13.33
N GLN A 63 4.62 0.74 -12.18
CA GLN A 63 3.86 1.17 -11.03
C GLN A 63 4.80 1.31 -9.85
N CYS A 64 4.64 2.38 -9.09
CA CYS A 64 5.37 2.59 -7.85
C CYS A 64 4.40 2.37 -6.69
N GLN A 65 4.86 1.72 -5.63
CA GLN A 65 4.04 1.47 -4.44
C GLN A 65 4.89 1.68 -3.20
N CYS A 66 4.40 2.47 -2.24
CA CYS A 66 5.07 2.59 -0.95
C CYS A 66 5.03 1.24 -0.19
N PRO A 67 6.14 0.81 0.42
CA PRO A 67 6.19 -0.42 1.20
C PRO A 67 5.36 -0.31 2.48
N VAL A 68 5.14 -1.45 3.14
CA VAL A 68 4.44 -1.48 4.44
C VAL A 68 5.22 -0.63 5.45
N GLY A 69 4.51 0.22 6.18
CA GLY A 69 5.11 1.21 7.08
C GLY A 69 5.47 2.53 6.40
N PHE A 70 5.10 2.73 5.14
CA PHE A 70 5.20 4.01 4.44
C PHE A 70 3.83 4.47 3.91
N ALA A 71 3.56 5.76 4.03
CA ALA A 71 2.36 6.44 3.59
C ALA A 71 2.67 7.10 2.26
N ASP A 72 1.71 7.00 1.35
CA ASP A 72 1.77 7.72 0.10
C ASP A 72 1.38 9.18 0.33
N SER A 73 2.32 10.10 0.11
CA SER A 73 2.06 11.55 0.11
C SER A 73 2.28 12.14 -1.27
N SER A 74 2.10 11.33 -2.33
CA SER A 74 2.26 11.80 -3.70
C SER A 74 1.19 12.85 -4.01
N PRO A 75 1.53 13.96 -4.70
CA PRO A 75 0.57 15.01 -5.04
C PRO A 75 -0.50 14.52 -6.04
N ASP A 76 -0.14 13.55 -6.87
CA ASP A 76 -1.01 12.96 -7.88
C ASP A 76 -1.62 11.64 -7.37
N PRO A 77 -2.94 11.56 -7.14
CA PRO A 77 -3.59 10.31 -6.71
C PRO A 77 -3.54 9.21 -7.77
N SER A 78 -3.32 9.56 -9.04
CA SER A 78 -3.16 8.61 -10.15
C SER A 78 -1.75 8.03 -10.25
N LYS A 79 -0.78 8.54 -9.48
CA LYS A 79 0.61 8.09 -9.49
C LYS A 79 1.11 7.90 -8.05
N PRO A 80 0.66 6.84 -7.36
CA PRO A 80 1.21 6.49 -6.06
C PRO A 80 2.69 6.09 -6.17
N GLY A 81 3.37 6.06 -5.03
CA GLY A 81 4.75 5.63 -4.83
C GLY A 81 5.79 6.62 -5.33
N ARG A 82 5.43 7.89 -5.52
CA ARG A 82 6.35 8.97 -5.90
C ARG A 82 6.92 9.70 -4.69
N VAL A 83 6.14 9.76 -3.61
CA VAL A 83 6.54 10.31 -2.32
C VAL A 83 6.10 9.34 -1.23
N CYS A 84 7.07 8.60 -0.69
CA CYS A 84 6.82 7.63 0.38
C CYS A 84 7.36 8.16 1.70
N VAL A 85 6.46 8.47 2.62
CA VAL A 85 6.80 9.01 3.94
C VAL A 85 6.68 7.87 4.95
N GLN A 86 7.75 7.60 5.69
CA GLN A 86 7.71 6.54 6.70
C GLN A 86 6.66 6.88 7.76
N LEU A 87 5.74 5.95 8.08
CA LEU A 87 4.86 6.05 9.24
C LEU A 87 5.71 5.77 10.48
N VAL A 88 6.46 6.78 10.89
CA VAL A 88 7.13 6.78 12.17
C VAL A 88 6.13 7.20 13.22
N ASN A 89 6.01 6.44 14.31
CA ASN A 89 5.33 6.95 15.48
C ASN A 89 6.24 8.01 16.12
N GLU A 90 5.91 9.27 15.92
CA GLU A 90 6.70 10.40 16.44
C GLU A 90 6.76 10.37 17.97
N CYS A 91 5.73 9.83 18.63
CA CYS A 91 5.66 9.64 20.09
C CYS A 91 6.67 8.61 20.62
N GLU A 92 6.82 7.49 19.91
CA GLU A 92 7.77 6.42 20.27
C GLU A 92 9.20 6.82 19.96
N THR A 93 9.41 7.51 18.83
CA THR A 93 10.74 7.93 18.40
C THR A 93 11.21 9.26 18.98
N LYS A 94 10.39 9.92 19.80
CA LYS A 94 10.65 11.25 20.37
C LYS A 94 10.94 12.34 19.32
N GLN A 95 10.48 12.12 18.09
CA GLN A 95 10.58 13.07 16.98
C GLN A 95 9.28 13.88 16.87
N HIS A 96 8.81 14.43 18.00
CA HIS A 96 7.59 15.23 18.08
C HIS A 96 7.87 16.57 18.76
N ASP A 97 7.20 17.63 18.30
CA ASP A 97 7.27 18.98 18.90
C ASP A 97 6.02 19.30 19.75
N CYS A 98 5.41 18.26 20.33
CA CYS A 98 4.28 18.43 21.25
C CYS A 98 4.70 19.25 22.48
N ASP A 99 3.79 20.09 22.98
CA ASP A 99 3.97 20.81 24.25
C ASP A 99 4.40 19.84 25.37
N PRO A 100 5.29 20.23 26.30
CA PRO A 100 5.78 19.35 27.37
C PRO A 100 4.68 18.76 28.26
N LYS A 101 3.48 19.34 28.27
CA LYS A 101 2.31 18.85 29.01
C LYS A 101 1.31 18.09 28.13
N ALA A 102 1.51 18.06 26.82
CA ALA A 102 0.67 17.31 25.90
C ALA A 102 1.03 15.82 25.92
N ILE A 103 -0.01 14.96 25.83
CA ILE A 103 0.16 13.52 25.68
C ILE A 103 0.14 13.19 24.18
N CYS A 104 1.27 12.70 23.68
CA CYS A 104 1.38 12.17 22.32
C CYS A 104 0.57 10.85 22.24
N ARG A 105 -0.26 10.70 21.22
CA ARG A 105 -1.25 9.62 21.06
C ARG A 105 -1.08 8.89 19.74
#